data_AF-A0A336N676-F1
#
_entry.id   AF-A0A336N676-F1
#
_cell.length_a   1.000
_cell.length_b   1.000
_cell.length_c   1.000
_cell.angle_alpha   90.00
_cell.angle_beta   90.00
_cell.angle_gamma   90.00
#
_symmetry.space_group_name_H-M   'P 1'
#
loop_
_entity.id
_entity.type
_entity.pdbx_description
1 polymer ?
#
loop_
_entity_poly.entity_id
_entity_poly.type
_entity_poly.pdbx_seq_one_letter_code
_entity_poly.pdbx_strand_id
1 'polypeptide(L)'
;MMLAGGAEEFCPSEVYVFDSLYAASRNNANPSQTPRPYDKDRDGLVIGEGAGIFVLEELEHALARGAKIIAEIVGYGANSDGAHVTRPQKDTMQRCMELALKDAGLSPNQIGYVDGHGTATEQGDIAETQATEAVFGHVPLSSQKSYLGHTLGACGALESWFAIEMMRDGWFAPTLNLDNIDERCGKLDYICGDGRHIQTQYVMNNNFAFGGVNTSLIFKRWED
;
A
#
# COMPACT_ATOMS: atom_id res chain seq x y z
N MET A 1 -13.92 16.76 -13.61
CA MET A 1 -13.85 15.28 -13.63
C MET A 1 -12.51 14.87 -14.22
N MET A 2 -11.84 13.88 -13.63
CA MET A 2 -10.56 13.35 -14.06
C MET A 2 -10.63 11.83 -14.09
N LEU A 3 -9.92 11.22 -15.04
CA LEU A 3 -9.57 9.80 -14.98
C LEU A 3 -8.16 9.71 -14.41
N ALA A 4 -8.01 9.01 -13.28
CA ALA A 4 -6.73 8.85 -12.60
C ALA A 4 -6.51 7.37 -12.30
N GLY A 5 -5.30 6.88 -12.53
CA GLY A 5 -4.96 5.50 -12.23
C GLY A 5 -3.66 5.08 -12.86
N GLY A 6 -3.46 3.77 -12.98
CA GLY A 6 -2.22 3.17 -13.44
C GLY A 6 -2.47 1.81 -14.07
N ALA A 7 -1.53 1.39 -14.90
CA ALA A 7 -1.57 0.12 -15.59
C ALA A 7 -0.15 -0.42 -15.76
N GLU A 8 -0.05 -1.73 -15.89
CA GLU A 8 1.15 -2.42 -16.36
C GLU A 8 0.74 -3.67 -17.13
N GLU A 9 1.45 -3.95 -18.23
CA GLU A 9 1.42 -5.23 -18.94
C GLU A 9 2.65 -6.03 -18.52
N PHE A 10 2.48 -7.29 -18.14
CA PHE A 10 3.61 -8.13 -17.74
C PHE A 10 4.59 -8.31 -18.90
N CYS A 11 5.85 -7.95 -18.66
CA CYS A 11 6.94 -8.28 -19.57
C CYS A 11 8.08 -8.99 -18.84
N PRO A 12 8.66 -10.08 -19.41
CA PRO A 12 9.86 -10.70 -18.84
C PRO A 12 11.01 -9.70 -18.61
N SER A 13 11.11 -8.61 -19.40
CA SER A 13 12.09 -7.55 -19.17
C SER A 13 11.96 -6.86 -17.82
N GLU A 14 10.74 -6.73 -17.29
CA GLU A 14 10.51 -6.17 -15.95
C GLU A 14 11.04 -7.12 -14.88
N VAL A 15 10.78 -8.42 -15.02
CA VAL A 15 11.33 -9.44 -14.11
C VAL A 15 12.86 -9.36 -14.10
N TYR A 16 13.50 -9.18 -15.25
CA TYR A 16 14.96 -8.99 -15.31
C TYR A 16 15.45 -7.77 -14.53
N VAL A 17 14.70 -6.66 -14.47
CA VAL A 17 15.08 -5.47 -13.68
C VAL A 17 15.20 -5.84 -12.21
N PHE A 18 14.22 -6.54 -11.66
CA PHE A 18 14.18 -6.90 -10.24
C PHE A 18 15.08 -8.09 -9.90
N ASP A 19 15.20 -9.08 -10.80
CA ASP A 19 16.12 -10.21 -10.64
C ASP A 19 17.59 -9.73 -10.65
N SER A 20 17.94 -8.76 -11.51
CA SER A 20 19.29 -8.16 -11.55
C SER A 20 19.65 -7.40 -10.28
N LEU A 21 18.65 -6.94 -9.53
CA LEU A 21 18.81 -6.28 -8.24
C LEU A 21 18.76 -7.26 -7.05
N TYR A 22 18.60 -8.57 -7.32
CA TYR A 22 18.34 -9.60 -6.31
C TYR A 22 17.10 -9.29 -5.45
N ALA A 23 16.12 -8.60 -6.04
CA ALA A 23 14.88 -8.20 -5.37
C ALA A 23 13.71 -9.15 -5.69
N ALA A 24 13.81 -9.96 -6.75
CA ALA A 24 12.80 -10.96 -7.12
C ALA A 24 12.95 -12.24 -6.29
N SER A 25 11.81 -12.82 -5.86
CA SER A 25 11.75 -14.12 -5.19
C SER A 25 12.34 -15.20 -6.09
N ARG A 26 13.01 -16.17 -5.47
CA ARG A 26 13.64 -17.32 -6.15
C ARG A 26 13.03 -18.66 -5.73
N ASN A 27 11.93 -18.63 -4.96
CA ASN A 27 11.17 -19.81 -4.55
C ASN A 27 10.32 -20.40 -5.71
N ASN A 28 10.98 -20.73 -6.81
CA ASN A 28 10.37 -21.23 -8.04
C ASN A 28 9.61 -22.55 -7.86
N ALA A 29 9.93 -23.32 -6.81
CA ALA A 29 9.28 -24.59 -6.53
C ALA A 29 7.94 -24.45 -5.81
N ASN A 30 7.69 -23.33 -5.13
CA ASN A 30 6.49 -23.12 -4.31
C ASN A 30 5.83 -21.76 -4.61
N PRO A 31 5.32 -21.52 -5.83
CA PRO A 31 4.78 -20.23 -6.24
C PRO A 31 3.61 -19.76 -5.38
N SER A 32 2.81 -20.67 -4.80
CA SER A 32 1.71 -20.29 -3.90
C SER A 32 2.16 -19.79 -2.53
N GLN A 33 3.44 -19.93 -2.18
CA GLN A 33 4.01 -19.55 -0.89
C GLN A 33 4.88 -18.28 -0.98
N THR A 34 4.86 -17.57 -2.11
CA THR A 34 5.62 -16.33 -2.36
C THR A 34 4.80 -15.37 -3.25
N PRO A 35 4.84 -14.04 -3.05
CA PRO A 35 5.67 -13.31 -2.10
C PRO A 35 5.15 -13.42 -0.66
N ARG A 36 5.99 -12.98 0.29
CA ARG A 36 5.72 -13.08 1.74
C ARG A 36 5.94 -11.73 2.43
N PRO A 37 5.12 -10.70 2.18
CA PRO A 37 5.35 -9.38 2.78
C PRO A 37 5.46 -9.48 4.31
N TYR A 38 6.47 -8.81 4.87
CA TYR A 38 6.77 -8.71 6.31
C TYR A 38 7.19 -10.02 7.00
N ASP A 39 7.18 -11.16 6.29
CA ASP A 39 7.57 -12.45 6.83
C ASP A 39 9.09 -12.57 6.92
N LYS A 40 9.60 -13.21 7.98
CA LYS A 40 11.04 -13.41 8.19
C LYS A 40 11.69 -14.24 7.08
N ASP A 41 10.92 -15.13 6.44
CA ASP A 41 11.39 -16.07 5.42
C ASP A 41 11.13 -15.54 3.99
N ARG A 42 10.78 -14.26 3.84
CA ARG A 42 10.62 -13.61 2.53
C ARG A 42 11.95 -13.54 1.78
N ASP A 43 11.91 -13.82 0.49
CA ASP A 43 13.11 -13.86 -0.37
C ASP A 43 13.02 -12.90 -1.57
N GLY A 44 12.02 -12.02 -1.60
CA GLY A 44 11.82 -11.04 -2.65
C GLY A 44 10.37 -10.93 -3.13
N LEU A 45 10.17 -10.04 -4.08
CA LEU A 45 8.88 -9.78 -4.70
C LEU A 45 8.58 -10.75 -5.84
N VAL A 46 7.30 -10.83 -6.21
CA VAL A 46 6.83 -11.48 -7.44
C VAL A 46 6.16 -10.41 -8.29
N ILE A 47 6.46 -10.34 -9.59
CA ILE A 47 5.87 -9.35 -10.49
C ILE A 47 4.46 -9.80 -10.89
N GLY A 48 3.53 -8.86 -10.87
CA GLY A 48 2.18 -8.99 -11.43
C GLY A 48 1.93 -7.95 -12.51
N GLU A 49 0.70 -7.90 -13.00
CA GLU A 49 0.23 -6.96 -14.03
C GLU A 49 -1.22 -6.53 -13.75
N GLY A 50 -1.74 -5.59 -14.54
CA GLY A 50 -3.14 -5.20 -14.48
C GLY A 50 -3.34 -3.70 -14.67
N ALA A 51 -4.54 -3.21 -14.37
CA ALA A 51 -4.84 -1.79 -14.42
C ALA A 51 -5.98 -1.43 -13.47
N GLY A 52 -5.96 -0.20 -12.96
CA GLY A 52 -7.04 0.39 -12.19
C GLY A 52 -7.24 1.85 -12.58
N ILE A 53 -8.49 2.29 -12.69
CA ILE A 53 -8.86 3.68 -13.01
C ILE A 53 -9.97 4.14 -12.06
N PHE A 54 -9.80 5.32 -11.50
CA PHE A 54 -10.81 6.06 -10.76
C PHE A 54 -11.36 7.20 -11.60
N VAL A 55 -12.66 7.44 -11.45
CA VAL A 55 -13.30 8.69 -11.87
C VAL A 55 -13.28 9.62 -10.67
N LEU A 56 -12.42 10.62 -10.71
CA LEU A 56 -12.36 11.67 -9.70
C LEU A 56 -13.25 12.83 -10.10
N GLU A 57 -14.03 13.34 -9.16
CA GLU A 57 -15.03 14.34 -9.41
C GLU A 57 -15.12 15.32 -8.25
N GLU A 58 -15.43 16.57 -8.57
CA GLU A 58 -15.70 17.60 -7.57
C GLU A 58 -17.04 17.27 -6.87
N LEU A 59 -17.08 17.45 -5.55
CA LEU A 59 -18.17 16.93 -4.72
C LEU A 59 -19.51 17.59 -5.03
N GLU A 60 -19.57 18.91 -5.17
CA GLU A 60 -20.79 19.65 -5.50
C GLU A 60 -21.35 19.18 -6.85
N HIS A 61 -20.49 18.96 -7.85
CA HIS A 61 -20.88 18.45 -9.16
C HIS A 61 -21.40 17.01 -9.09
N ALA A 62 -20.73 16.12 -8.32
CA ALA A 62 -21.17 14.75 -8.11
C ALA A 62 -22.55 14.70 -7.44
N LEU A 63 -22.78 15.52 -6.40
CA LEU A 63 -24.06 15.66 -5.72
C LEU A 63 -25.15 16.21 -6.65
N ALA A 64 -24.85 17.26 -7.42
CA ALA A 64 -25.81 17.90 -8.32
C ALA A 64 -26.36 16.94 -9.39
N ARG A 65 -25.53 15.99 -9.86
CA ARG A 65 -25.94 14.97 -10.84
C ARG A 65 -26.44 13.66 -10.21
N GLY A 66 -26.51 13.57 -8.89
CA GLY A 66 -26.91 12.34 -8.18
C GLY A 66 -25.95 11.16 -8.40
N ALA A 67 -24.65 11.42 -8.46
CA ALA A 67 -23.64 10.38 -8.60
C ALA A 67 -23.60 9.47 -7.36
N LYS A 68 -23.38 8.17 -7.56
CA LYS A 68 -23.02 7.28 -6.46
C LYS A 68 -21.58 7.56 -6.05
N ILE A 69 -21.38 8.16 -4.88
CA ILE A 69 -20.06 8.44 -4.33
C ILE A 69 -19.53 7.18 -3.66
N ILE A 70 -18.26 6.85 -3.92
CA ILE A 70 -17.63 5.61 -3.43
C ILE A 70 -16.84 5.88 -2.15
N ALA A 71 -16.01 6.91 -2.18
CA ALA A 71 -15.20 7.44 -1.09
C ALA A 71 -14.79 8.88 -1.42
N GLU A 72 -14.28 9.60 -0.43
CA GLU A 72 -13.70 10.95 -0.61
C GLU A 72 -12.18 10.86 -0.45
N ILE A 73 -11.42 11.49 -1.35
CA ILE A 73 -9.97 11.67 -1.17
C ILE A 73 -9.78 12.91 -0.32
N VAL A 74 -9.24 12.75 0.89
CA VAL A 74 -9.12 13.84 1.86
C VAL A 74 -7.69 14.26 2.13
N GLY A 75 -6.70 13.46 1.74
CA GLY A 75 -5.29 13.85 1.92
C GLY A 75 -4.37 13.17 0.92
N TYR A 76 -3.36 13.92 0.49
CA TYR A 76 -2.29 13.44 -0.37
C TYR A 76 -0.92 13.94 0.13
N GLY A 77 0.02 13.03 0.27
CA GLY A 77 1.42 13.31 0.56
C GLY A 77 2.30 12.74 -0.54
N ALA A 78 3.27 13.52 -1.01
CA ALA A 78 4.33 13.02 -1.88
C ALA A 78 5.65 13.72 -1.59
N ASN A 79 6.74 12.96 -1.60
CA ASN A 79 8.10 13.47 -1.50
C ASN A 79 9.09 12.51 -2.18
N SER A 80 10.38 12.75 -1.98
CA SER A 80 11.40 11.80 -2.42
C SER A 80 12.55 11.69 -1.42
N ASP A 81 13.20 10.53 -1.39
CA ASP A 81 14.32 10.24 -0.49
C ASP A 81 15.56 11.10 -0.81
N GLY A 82 15.79 11.38 -2.10
CA GLY A 82 16.92 12.20 -2.56
C GLY A 82 18.31 11.61 -2.24
N ALA A 83 18.39 10.31 -1.91
CA ALA A 83 19.60 9.68 -1.38
C ALA A 83 20.11 8.51 -2.25
N HIS A 84 19.28 7.50 -2.50
CA HIS A 84 19.67 6.29 -3.25
C HIS A 84 18.57 5.87 -4.21
N VAL A 85 18.95 5.28 -5.35
CA VAL A 85 17.99 4.89 -6.39
C VAL A 85 17.08 3.73 -5.94
N THR A 86 17.62 2.79 -5.16
CA THR A 86 16.93 1.54 -4.77
C THR A 86 16.83 1.29 -3.27
N ARG A 87 17.49 2.11 -2.43
CA ARG A 87 17.56 1.87 -0.99
C ARG A 87 16.60 2.82 -0.28
N PRO A 88 15.49 2.31 0.26
CA PRO A 88 14.47 3.14 0.88
C PRO A 88 14.99 3.86 2.12
N GLN A 89 14.47 5.05 2.39
CA GLN A 89 14.76 5.82 3.61
C GLN A 89 13.52 5.93 4.50
N LYS A 90 13.62 5.37 5.71
CA LYS A 90 12.54 5.39 6.70
C LYS A 90 12.00 6.81 6.96
N ASP A 91 12.88 7.78 7.17
CA ASP A 91 12.48 9.13 7.61
C ASP A 91 11.66 9.88 6.56
N THR A 92 11.96 9.71 5.27
CA THR A 92 11.22 10.34 4.16
C THR A 92 9.91 9.62 3.88
N MET A 93 9.86 8.29 4.06
CA MET A 93 8.59 7.53 4.05
C MET A 93 7.66 7.99 5.18
N GLN A 94 8.19 8.10 6.40
CA GLN A 94 7.47 8.67 7.55
C GLN A 94 6.95 10.07 7.21
N ARG A 95 7.82 10.92 6.67
CA ARG A 95 7.44 12.29 6.29
C ARG A 95 6.34 12.33 5.23
N CYS A 96 6.32 11.37 4.29
CA CYS A 96 5.29 11.28 3.27
C CYS A 96 3.90 11.03 3.90
N MET A 97 3.82 10.09 4.85
CA MET A 97 2.59 9.82 5.61
C MET A 97 2.13 11.04 6.43
N GLU A 98 3.07 11.74 7.09
CA GLU A 98 2.78 12.98 7.82
C GLU A 98 2.26 14.11 6.91
N LEU A 99 2.74 14.20 5.66
CA LEU A 99 2.24 15.18 4.69
C LEU A 99 0.78 14.90 4.32
N ALA A 100 0.42 13.64 4.08
CA ALA A 100 -0.97 13.26 3.79
C ALA A 100 -1.90 13.55 4.98
N LEU A 101 -1.46 13.22 6.21
CA LEU A 101 -2.21 13.53 7.44
C LEU A 101 -2.42 15.04 7.61
N LYS A 102 -1.38 15.83 7.34
CA LYS A 102 -1.44 17.30 7.42
C LYS A 102 -2.40 17.87 6.38
N ASP A 103 -2.35 17.37 5.15
CA ASP A 103 -3.26 17.78 4.07
C ASP A 103 -4.73 17.48 4.43
N ALA A 104 -4.98 16.31 5.03
CA ALA A 104 -6.30 15.92 5.51
C ALA A 104 -6.75 16.61 6.82
N GLY A 105 -5.86 17.30 7.53
CA GLY A 105 -6.15 17.84 8.87
C GLY A 105 -6.46 16.76 9.90
N LEU A 106 -5.90 15.55 9.76
CA LEU A 106 -6.15 14.40 10.62
C LEU A 106 -4.97 14.14 11.57
N SER A 107 -5.27 13.62 12.75
CA SER A 107 -4.27 13.01 13.63
C SER A 107 -4.05 11.53 13.29
N PRO A 108 -2.85 10.97 13.54
CA PRO A 108 -2.54 9.57 13.19
C PRO A 108 -3.54 8.53 13.72
N ASN A 109 -4.07 8.73 14.92
CA ASN A 109 -5.04 7.82 15.56
C ASN A 109 -6.42 7.77 14.88
N GLN A 110 -6.70 8.63 13.89
CA GLN A 110 -7.93 8.59 13.10
C GLN A 110 -7.84 7.61 11.93
N ILE A 111 -6.62 7.19 11.54
CA ILE A 111 -6.39 6.18 10.51
C ILE A 111 -6.59 4.80 11.13
N GLY A 112 -7.65 4.10 10.71
CA GLY A 112 -7.98 2.78 11.27
C GLY A 112 -7.33 1.61 10.55
N TYR A 113 -6.74 1.83 9.38
CA TYR A 113 -6.01 0.82 8.61
C TYR A 113 -5.03 1.48 7.65
N VAL A 114 -3.86 0.86 7.50
CA VAL A 114 -2.84 1.22 6.50
C VAL A 114 -2.71 0.07 5.52
N ASP A 115 -2.98 0.35 4.24
CA ASP A 115 -2.58 -0.51 3.14
C ASP A 115 -1.10 -0.28 2.89
N GLY A 116 -0.29 -1.27 3.28
CA GLY A 116 1.15 -1.23 3.11
C GLY A 116 1.54 -1.53 1.68
N HIS A 117 2.56 -0.84 1.19
CA HIS A 117 3.22 -1.17 -0.05
C HIS A 117 3.70 -2.63 -0.02
N GLY A 118 4.41 -3.07 1.02
CA GLY A 118 4.62 -4.50 1.32
C GLY A 118 5.13 -5.35 0.16
N THR A 119 6.31 -4.99 -0.35
CA THR A 119 6.86 -5.63 -1.55
C THR A 119 7.39 -7.04 -1.31
N ALA A 120 7.56 -7.47 -0.06
CA ALA A 120 8.31 -8.68 0.29
C ALA A 120 9.82 -8.57 0.04
N THR A 121 10.34 -7.36 -0.22
CA THR A 121 11.79 -7.12 -0.23
C THR A 121 12.29 -6.87 1.20
N GLU A 122 13.53 -7.28 1.48
CA GLU A 122 14.05 -7.19 2.84
C GLU A 122 14.04 -5.74 3.36
N GLN A 123 14.72 -4.85 2.65
CA GLN A 123 14.92 -3.46 3.05
C GLN A 123 13.65 -2.62 2.91
N GLY A 124 12.82 -2.89 1.88
CA GLY A 124 11.54 -2.21 1.66
C GLY A 124 10.60 -2.39 2.84
N ASP A 125 10.32 -3.64 3.18
CA ASP A 125 9.37 -3.99 4.25
C ASP A 125 9.86 -3.51 5.63
N ILE A 126 11.16 -3.58 5.92
CA ILE A 126 11.74 -3.06 7.17
C ILE A 126 11.57 -1.54 7.25
N ALA A 127 11.95 -0.80 6.21
CA ALA A 127 11.89 0.66 6.21
C ALA A 127 10.44 1.15 6.30
N GLU A 128 9.54 0.56 5.51
CA GLU A 128 8.11 0.88 5.51
C GLU A 128 7.48 0.68 6.89
N THR A 129 7.67 -0.49 7.49
CA THR A 129 6.97 -0.83 8.74
C THR A 129 7.51 -0.02 9.92
N GLN A 130 8.80 0.28 9.94
CA GLN A 130 9.39 1.19 10.93
C GLN A 130 8.92 2.64 10.75
N ALA A 131 8.74 3.09 9.50
CA ALA A 131 8.18 4.41 9.21
C ALA A 131 6.72 4.49 9.64
N THR A 132 5.95 3.43 9.38
CA THR A 132 4.53 3.32 9.75
C THR A 132 4.37 3.31 11.27
N GLU A 133 5.18 2.51 11.99
CA GLU A 133 5.17 2.49 13.46
C GLU A 133 5.51 3.86 14.05
N ALA A 134 6.45 4.59 13.45
CA ALA A 134 6.85 5.91 13.94
C ALA A 134 5.72 6.96 13.82
N VAL A 135 4.80 6.81 12.86
CA VAL A 135 3.65 7.71 12.69
C VAL A 135 2.45 7.27 13.53
N PHE A 136 2.13 5.97 13.48
CA PHE A 136 0.84 5.47 13.96
C PHE A 136 0.93 4.63 15.24
N GLY A 137 2.13 4.22 15.66
CA GLY A 137 2.30 3.21 16.71
C GLY A 137 1.77 1.86 16.23
N HIS A 138 0.83 1.27 16.98
CA HIS A 138 0.26 -0.04 16.68
C HIS A 138 -1.03 0.09 15.85
N VAL A 139 -0.89 0.16 14.52
CA VAL A 139 -2.01 0.30 13.57
C VAL A 139 -2.22 -1.00 12.75
N PRO A 140 -3.47 -1.37 12.42
CA PRO A 140 -3.75 -2.46 11.51
C PRO A 140 -3.10 -2.26 10.14
N LEU A 141 -2.37 -3.26 9.66
CA LEU A 141 -1.67 -3.21 8.39
C LEU A 141 -1.70 -4.57 7.67
N SER A 142 -1.88 -4.54 6.36
CA SER A 142 -1.70 -5.70 5.48
C SER A 142 -1.09 -5.28 4.14
N SER A 143 -0.75 -6.27 3.29
CA SER A 143 -0.31 -5.99 1.91
C SER A 143 -1.01 -6.86 0.87
N GLN A 144 -1.62 -6.18 -0.08
CA GLN A 144 -2.28 -6.69 -1.28
C GLN A 144 -1.34 -7.43 -2.24
N LYS A 145 -0.04 -7.11 -2.22
CA LYS A 145 0.95 -7.75 -3.09
C LYS A 145 1.13 -9.23 -2.77
N SER A 146 0.72 -9.67 -1.59
CA SER A 146 0.66 -11.08 -1.23
C SER A 146 -0.35 -11.89 -2.07
N TYR A 147 -1.31 -11.23 -2.73
CA TYR A 147 -2.31 -11.84 -3.62
C TYR A 147 -1.95 -11.69 -5.10
N LEU A 148 -1.61 -10.47 -5.51
CA LEU A 148 -1.50 -10.09 -6.92
C LEU A 148 -0.04 -9.95 -7.39
N GLY A 149 0.93 -10.10 -6.48
CA GLY A 149 2.29 -9.66 -6.72
C GLY A 149 2.42 -8.13 -6.76
N HIS A 150 3.61 -7.66 -7.09
CA HIS A 150 3.86 -6.26 -7.36
C HIS A 150 3.43 -5.92 -8.79
N THR A 151 2.26 -5.29 -8.91
CA THR A 151 1.64 -4.91 -10.20
C THR A 151 2.18 -3.58 -10.77
N LEU A 152 3.41 -3.19 -10.37
CA LEU A 152 4.18 -2.08 -10.93
C LEU A 152 3.36 -0.80 -11.14
N GLY A 153 3.23 -0.30 -12.37
CA GLY A 153 2.48 0.92 -12.69
C GLY A 153 1.02 0.89 -12.21
N ALA A 154 0.41 -0.29 -12.05
CA ALA A 154 -0.97 -0.44 -11.59
C ALA A 154 -1.13 -0.42 -10.06
N CYS A 155 -0.06 -0.63 -9.29
CA CYS A 155 -0.16 -0.98 -7.87
C CYS A 155 -0.91 0.06 -7.04
N GLY A 156 -0.56 1.35 -7.14
CA GLY A 156 -1.21 2.41 -6.36
C GLY A 156 -2.70 2.52 -6.65
N ALA A 157 -3.12 2.28 -7.90
CA ALA A 157 -4.53 2.35 -8.26
C ALA A 157 -5.33 1.13 -7.76
N LEU A 158 -4.78 -0.07 -7.94
CA LEU A 158 -5.41 -1.31 -7.48
C LEU A 158 -5.48 -1.34 -5.94
N GLU A 159 -4.38 -1.05 -5.25
CA GLU A 159 -4.29 -1.03 -3.78
C GLU A 159 -5.26 0.00 -3.18
N SER A 160 -5.33 1.20 -3.75
CA SER A 160 -6.32 2.20 -3.33
C SER A 160 -7.76 1.70 -3.50
N TRP A 161 -8.05 0.97 -4.57
CA TRP A 161 -9.40 0.45 -4.81
C TRP A 161 -9.75 -0.59 -3.76
N PHE A 162 -8.86 -1.55 -3.50
CA PHE A 162 -9.09 -2.55 -2.47
C PHE A 162 -9.19 -1.93 -1.07
N ALA A 163 -8.33 -0.97 -0.72
CA ALA A 163 -8.42 -0.29 0.58
C ALA A 163 -9.79 0.40 0.77
N ILE A 164 -10.31 1.03 -0.29
CA ILE A 164 -11.64 1.63 -0.29
C ILE A 164 -12.74 0.57 -0.13
N GLU A 165 -12.70 -0.53 -0.87
CA GLU A 165 -13.73 -1.58 -0.77
C GLU A 165 -13.67 -2.31 0.58
N MET A 166 -12.48 -2.64 1.09
CA MET A 166 -12.31 -3.21 2.43
C MET A 166 -12.85 -2.27 3.51
N MET A 167 -12.62 -0.96 3.39
CA MET A 167 -13.25 0.03 4.26
C MET A 167 -14.76 -0.04 4.12
N ARG A 168 -15.32 0.05 2.91
CA ARG A 168 -16.78 0.05 2.67
C ARG A 168 -17.46 -1.17 3.29
N ASP A 169 -16.88 -2.35 3.10
CA ASP A 169 -17.40 -3.62 3.62
C ASP A 169 -17.11 -3.84 5.11
N GLY A 170 -16.16 -3.10 5.68
CA GLY A 170 -15.74 -3.23 7.08
C GLY A 170 -15.03 -4.55 7.38
N TRP A 171 -14.44 -5.18 6.35
CA TRP A 171 -13.63 -6.39 6.44
C TRP A 171 -12.33 -6.18 5.67
N PHE A 172 -11.20 -6.44 6.34
CA PHE A 172 -9.87 -6.20 5.85
C PHE A 172 -9.14 -7.52 5.64
N ALA A 173 -8.61 -7.68 4.44
CA ALA A 173 -7.90 -8.86 4.02
C ALA A 173 -6.58 -9.01 4.81
N PRO A 174 -6.15 -10.26 5.10
CA PRO A 174 -4.86 -10.53 5.70
C PRO A 174 -3.74 -10.45 4.64
N THR A 175 -2.50 -10.26 5.08
CA THR A 175 -1.34 -10.57 4.24
C THR A 175 -1.21 -12.09 4.11
N LEU A 176 -1.30 -12.62 2.89
CA LEU A 176 -1.04 -14.05 2.64
C LEU A 176 0.43 -14.39 2.90
N ASN A 177 0.68 -15.66 3.22
CA ASN A 177 2.04 -16.19 3.43
C ASN A 177 2.83 -15.48 4.54
N LEU A 178 2.14 -14.87 5.51
CA LEU A 178 2.74 -14.27 6.70
C LEU A 178 2.57 -15.20 7.90
N ASP A 179 3.54 -16.08 8.10
CA ASP A 179 3.56 -17.09 9.17
C ASP A 179 4.41 -16.62 10.36
N ASN A 180 5.50 -15.89 10.10
CA ASN A 180 6.42 -15.40 11.11
C ASN A 180 6.82 -13.96 10.80
N ILE A 181 6.31 -13.01 11.57
CA ILE A 181 6.69 -11.59 11.42
C ILE A 181 8.20 -11.44 11.65
N ASP A 182 8.89 -10.76 10.73
CA ASP A 182 10.31 -10.42 10.87
C ASP A 182 10.51 -9.45 12.04
N GLU A 183 11.34 -9.84 13.02
CA GLU A 183 11.61 -9.02 14.21
C GLU A 183 12.23 -7.65 13.90
N ARG A 184 12.84 -7.51 12.71
CA ARG A 184 13.44 -6.25 12.21
C ARG A 184 12.39 -5.26 11.70
N CYS A 185 11.19 -5.74 11.37
CA CYS A 185 10.06 -4.89 10.98
C CYS A 185 9.47 -4.17 12.22
N GLY A 186 8.74 -3.09 11.97
CA GLY A 186 8.08 -2.31 13.01
C GLY A 186 7.01 -3.09 13.79
N LYS A 187 6.69 -2.67 15.02
CA LYS A 187 5.71 -3.33 15.90
C LYS A 187 4.26 -2.91 15.58
N LEU A 188 3.80 -3.33 14.41
CA LEU A 188 2.45 -3.06 13.90
C LEU A 188 1.47 -4.19 14.20
N ASP A 189 0.20 -3.94 13.94
CA ASP A 189 -0.86 -4.93 14.04
C ASP A 189 -1.10 -5.59 12.67
N TYR A 190 -0.21 -6.52 12.32
CA TYR A 190 -0.26 -7.22 11.04
C TYR A 190 -1.50 -8.10 10.95
N ILE A 191 -2.34 -7.88 9.93
CA ILE A 191 -3.53 -8.70 9.70
C ILE A 191 -3.11 -10.02 9.05
N CYS A 192 -3.35 -11.13 9.73
CA CYS A 192 -3.04 -12.50 9.29
C CYS A 192 -4.30 -13.39 9.36
N GLY A 193 -4.20 -14.63 8.85
CA GLY A 193 -5.25 -15.64 9.01
C GLY A 193 -6.47 -15.40 8.12
N ASP A 194 -7.65 -15.25 8.71
CA ASP A 194 -8.94 -15.10 8.00
C ASP A 194 -9.33 -13.62 7.75
N GLY A 195 -8.40 -12.68 7.93
CA GLY A 195 -8.67 -11.25 7.88
C GLY A 195 -9.30 -10.71 9.16
N ARG A 196 -9.80 -9.47 9.11
CA ARG A 196 -10.34 -8.79 10.30
C ARG A 196 -11.48 -7.83 9.97
N HIS A 197 -12.51 -7.84 10.80
CA HIS A 197 -13.53 -6.79 10.77
C HIS A 197 -13.05 -5.54 11.50
N ILE A 198 -13.06 -4.41 10.80
CA ILE A 198 -12.69 -3.10 11.35
C ILE A 198 -13.71 -2.08 10.87
N GLN A 199 -14.27 -1.32 11.80
CA GLN A 199 -15.11 -0.16 11.48
C GLN A 199 -14.25 1.09 11.60
N THR A 200 -13.90 1.68 10.44
CA THR A 200 -13.09 2.90 10.37
C THR A 200 -13.69 3.91 9.39
N GLN A 201 -13.43 5.18 9.66
CA GLN A 201 -13.81 6.30 8.81
C GLN A 201 -12.72 6.68 7.81
N TYR A 202 -11.46 6.34 8.11
CA TYR A 202 -10.31 6.71 7.29
C TYR A 202 -9.37 5.52 7.12
N VAL A 203 -8.88 5.37 5.89
CA VAL A 203 -7.82 4.42 5.54
C VAL A 203 -6.72 5.15 4.78
N MET A 204 -5.48 4.69 4.96
CA MET A 204 -4.32 5.20 4.25
C MET A 204 -3.78 4.14 3.31
N ASN A 205 -3.44 4.51 2.06
CA ASN A 205 -2.67 3.67 1.14
C ASN A 205 -1.29 4.31 0.90
N ASN A 206 -0.23 3.53 1.04
CA ASN A 206 1.15 3.97 0.86
C ASN A 206 1.82 3.23 -0.29
N ASN A 207 2.57 3.98 -1.11
CA ASN A 207 3.40 3.42 -2.17
C ASN A 207 4.79 4.04 -2.14
N PHE A 208 5.82 3.20 -2.28
CA PHE A 208 7.22 3.60 -2.21
C PHE A 208 7.98 3.02 -3.40
N ALA A 209 8.27 3.87 -4.38
CA ALA A 209 8.77 3.47 -5.68
C ALA A 209 10.29 3.67 -5.83
N PHE A 210 10.83 3.15 -6.94
CA PHE A 210 12.20 3.42 -7.37
C PHE A 210 12.51 4.92 -7.44
N GLY A 211 13.78 5.24 -7.23
CA GLY A 211 14.24 6.62 -7.09
C GLY A 211 13.88 7.23 -5.72
N GLY A 212 13.30 6.44 -4.82
CA GLY A 212 12.83 6.88 -3.51
C GLY A 212 11.63 7.82 -3.63
N VAL A 213 10.76 7.63 -4.62
CA VAL A 213 9.52 8.41 -4.76
C VAL A 213 8.47 7.83 -3.84
N ASN A 214 7.98 8.62 -2.89
CA ASN A 214 7.03 8.17 -1.88
C ASN A 214 5.70 8.88 -2.08
N THR A 215 4.59 8.13 -1.97
CA THR A 215 3.24 8.66 -2.00
C THR A 215 2.39 8.06 -0.89
N SER A 216 1.52 8.88 -0.29
CA SER A 216 0.56 8.48 0.73
C SER A 216 -0.78 9.12 0.41
N LEU A 217 -1.85 8.33 0.37
CA LEU A 217 -3.22 8.76 0.07
C LEU A 217 -4.13 8.42 1.25
N ILE A 218 -5.02 9.34 1.61
CA ILE A 218 -6.03 9.10 2.65
C ILE A 218 -7.42 9.16 2.02
N PHE A 219 -8.18 8.08 2.22
CA PHE A 219 -9.55 7.96 1.78
C PHE A 219 -10.48 7.99 3.00
N LYS A 220 -11.56 8.75 2.87
CA LYS A 220 -12.63 8.86 3.86
C LYS A 220 -13.84 8.06 3.38
N ARG A 221 -14.45 7.32 4.30
CA ARG A 221 -15.73 6.63 4.08
C ARG A 221 -16.80 7.64 3.69
N TRP A 222 -17.54 7.33 2.64
CA TRP A 222 -18.76 8.08 2.30
C TRP A 222 -19.94 7.51 3.11
N GLU A 223 -20.63 8.38 3.84
CA GLU A 223 -21.89 8.08 4.53
C GLU A 223 -23.01 8.82 3.80
N ASP A 224 -24.08 8.12 3.45
CA ASP A 224 -25.25 8.66 2.72
C ASP A 224 -26.13 9.58 3.59
#